data_AF-A0AAW2HT53-F1
#
_entry.id   AF-A0AAW2HT53-F1
#
_cell.length_a   1.000
_cell.length_b   1.000
_cell.length_c   1.000
_cell.angle_alpha   90.00
_cell.angle_beta   90.00
_cell.angle_gamma   90.00
#
_symmetry.space_group_name_H-M   'P 1'
#
loop_
_entity.id
_entity.type
_entity.pdbx_description
1 polymer ?
#
loop_
_entity_poly.entity_id
_entity_poly.type
_entity_poly.pdbx_seq_one_letter_code
_entity_poly.pdbx_strand_id
1 'polypeptide(L)'
;MAEINRPIRRVRRNLMLEFERVGGSERQRQNADIENEFNELLQTDLNSKSRKWNFDFATGTPREGVWVWFAVSEDAGNRQELERERLIHLVRQTPEDDGRIPE
;
A
#
# COMPACT_ATOMS: atom_id res chain seq x y z
N MET A 1 -56.42 6.12 -24.38
CA MET A 1 -55.01 5.76 -24.65
C MET A 1 -54.28 5.72 -23.31
N ALA A 2 -54.18 4.55 -22.68
CA ALA A 2 -53.54 4.43 -21.36
C ALA A 2 -52.07 3.99 -21.54
N GLU A 3 -51.13 4.87 -21.18
CA GLU A 3 -49.71 4.54 -21.11
C GLU A 3 -49.47 3.56 -19.96
N ILE A 4 -49.04 2.35 -20.31
CA ILE A 4 -48.68 1.32 -19.33
C ILE A 4 -47.30 1.66 -18.79
N ASN A 5 -47.28 2.41 -17.68
CA ASN A 5 -46.07 2.69 -16.91
C ASN A 5 -45.63 1.41 -16.18
N ARG A 6 -44.88 0.53 -16.86
CA ARG A 6 -44.38 -0.71 -16.26
C ARG A 6 -43.23 -0.39 -15.29
N PRO A 7 -43.30 -0.79 -14.00
CA PRO A 7 -42.21 -0.57 -13.07
C PRO A 7 -40.95 -1.30 -13.55
N ILE A 8 -39.83 -0.57 -13.61
CA ILE A 8 -38.51 -1.12 -13.95
C ILE A 8 -38.16 -2.16 -12.89
N ARG A 9 -38.34 -3.45 -13.23
CA ARG A 9 -37.82 -4.54 -12.41
C ARG A 9 -36.31 -4.31 -12.24
N ARG A 10 -35.78 -4.38 -11.02
CA ARG A 10 -34.33 -4.44 -10.78
C ARG A 10 -33.82 -5.76 -11.35
N VAL A 11 -33.46 -5.74 -12.63
CA VAL A 11 -32.95 -6.90 -13.38
C VAL A 11 -31.42 -6.88 -13.26
N ARG A 12 -30.81 -8.03 -12.95
CA ARG A 12 -29.37 -8.23 -13.17
C ARG A 12 -29.10 -8.03 -14.65
N ARG A 13 -28.42 -6.95 -15.02
CA ARG A 13 -28.07 -6.65 -16.41
C ARG A 13 -26.56 -6.63 -16.53
N ASN A 14 -26.03 -7.39 -17.48
CA ASN A 14 -24.71 -7.13 -18.00
C ASN A 14 -24.79 -5.85 -18.82
N LEU A 15 -24.01 -4.84 -18.41
CA LEU A 15 -24.04 -3.52 -19.04
C LEU A 15 -23.21 -3.48 -20.33
N MET A 16 -22.33 -4.47 -20.53
CA MET A 16 -21.53 -4.64 -21.75
C MET A 16 -21.82 -6.01 -22.37
N LEU A 17 -22.60 -6.01 -23.46
CA LEU A 17 -23.10 -7.21 -24.15
C LEU A 17 -22.00 -8.02 -24.88
N GLU A 18 -20.80 -7.45 -25.03
CA GLU A 18 -19.71 -8.05 -25.80
C GLU A 18 -19.12 -9.31 -25.14
N PHE A 19 -19.25 -9.42 -23.81
CA PHE A 19 -18.80 -10.60 -23.06
C PHE A 19 -19.72 -11.81 -23.21
N GLU A 20 -20.90 -11.66 -23.83
CA GLU A 20 -21.91 -12.73 -23.83
C GLU A 20 -21.72 -13.78 -24.93
N ARG A 21 -21.07 -13.45 -26.06
CA ARG A 21 -20.84 -14.40 -27.19
C ARG A 21 -19.64 -15.32 -27.01
N VAL A 22 -18.91 -15.14 -25.92
CA VAL A 22 -17.65 -15.81 -25.66
C VAL A 22 -17.94 -17.18 -25.02
N GLY A 23 -17.46 -18.26 -25.64
CA GLY A 23 -17.59 -19.62 -25.11
C GLY A 23 -16.92 -19.79 -23.75
N GLY A 24 -17.28 -20.83 -23.00
CA GLY A 24 -16.81 -21.01 -21.61
C GLY A 24 -15.28 -21.00 -21.44
N SER A 25 -14.54 -21.55 -22.40
CA SER A 25 -13.06 -21.57 -22.39
C SER A 25 -12.43 -20.21 -22.69
N GLU A 26 -13.07 -19.40 -23.53
CA GLU A 26 -12.57 -18.08 -23.90
C GLU A 26 -12.93 -17.03 -22.83
N ARG A 27 -14.06 -17.19 -22.13
CA ARG A 27 -14.36 -16.41 -20.91
C ARG A 27 -13.36 -16.70 -19.79
N GLN A 28 -12.96 -17.95 -19.62
CA GLN A 28 -11.94 -18.30 -18.63
C GLN A 28 -10.60 -17.63 -18.93
N ARG A 29 -10.21 -17.55 -20.22
CA ARG A 29 -9.02 -16.81 -20.65
C ARG A 29 -9.15 -15.32 -20.39
N GLN A 30 -10.26 -14.71 -20.80
CA GLN A 30 -10.52 -13.29 -20.57
C GLN A 30 -10.49 -12.93 -19.07
N ASN A 31 -11.09 -13.77 -18.22
CA ASN A 31 -11.04 -13.55 -16.77
C ASN A 31 -9.60 -13.66 -16.24
N ALA A 32 -8.83 -14.64 -16.71
CA ALA A 32 -7.42 -14.77 -16.33
C ALA A 32 -6.59 -13.56 -16.79
N ASP A 33 -6.84 -13.06 -18.01
CA ASP A 33 -6.17 -11.88 -18.54
C ASP A 33 -6.50 -10.62 -17.71
N ILE A 34 -7.78 -10.44 -17.33
CA ILE A 34 -8.23 -9.36 -16.43
C ILE A 34 -7.55 -9.46 -15.07
N GLU A 35 -7.50 -10.65 -14.48
CA GLU A 35 -6.84 -10.88 -13.20
C GLU A 35 -5.34 -10.56 -13.27
N ASN A 36 -4.68 -10.97 -14.35
CA ASN A 36 -3.27 -10.68 -14.59
C ASN A 36 -3.03 -9.17 -14.72
N GLU A 37 -3.80 -8.47 -15.56
CA GLU A 37 -3.69 -7.03 -15.75
C GLU A 37 -3.92 -6.27 -14.43
N PHE A 38 -4.94 -6.67 -13.66
CA PHE A 38 -5.20 -6.09 -12.36
C PHE A 38 -4.04 -6.29 -11.39
N ASN A 39 -3.45 -7.49 -11.36
CA ASN A 39 -2.30 -7.79 -10.52
C ASN A 39 -1.06 -6.98 -10.92
N GLU A 40 -0.81 -6.79 -12.22
CA GLU A 40 0.29 -5.97 -12.72
C GLU A 40 0.15 -4.50 -12.31
N LEU A 41 -1.07 -3.95 -12.43
CA LEU A 41 -1.37 -2.58 -11.99
C LEU A 41 -1.18 -2.43 -10.47
N LEU A 42 -1.67 -3.38 -9.69
CA LEU A 42 -1.53 -3.37 -8.24
C LEU A 42 -0.04 -3.43 -7.82
N GLN A 43 0.75 -4.29 -8.46
CA GLN A 43 2.19 -4.39 -8.20
C GLN A 43 2.92 -3.09 -8.56
N THR A 44 2.55 -2.45 -9.67
CA THR A 44 3.14 -1.18 -10.08
C THR A 44 2.86 -0.08 -9.06
N ASP A 45 1.62 0.02 -8.59
CA ASP A 45 1.21 0.98 -7.56
C ASP A 45 1.93 0.72 -6.22
N LEU A 46 1.95 -0.53 -5.76
CA LEU A 46 2.66 -0.93 -4.54
C LEU A 46 4.16 -0.62 -4.64
N ASN A 47 4.79 -0.89 -5.78
CA ASN A 47 6.20 -0.58 -6.00
C ASN A 47 6.46 0.93 -5.98
N SER A 48 5.58 1.73 -6.59
CA SER A 48 5.67 3.19 -6.57
C SER A 48 5.56 3.74 -5.14
N LYS A 49 4.58 3.27 -4.37
CA LYS A 49 4.40 3.63 -2.96
C LYS A 49 5.58 3.19 -2.10
N SER A 50 6.03 1.96 -2.26
CA SER A 50 7.14 1.40 -1.49
C SER A 50 8.43 2.18 -1.71
N ARG A 51 8.69 2.63 -2.95
CA ARG A 51 9.84 3.49 -3.27
C ARG A 51 9.72 4.88 -2.66
N LYS A 52 8.53 5.49 -2.73
CA LYS A 52 8.29 6.84 -2.19
C LYS A 52 8.46 6.90 -0.67
N TRP A 53 8.03 5.84 0.01
CA TRP A 53 7.93 5.81 1.48
C TRP A 53 8.98 4.92 2.14
N ASN A 54 9.87 4.30 1.36
CA ASN A 54 10.81 3.27 1.82
C ASN A 54 10.17 2.29 2.82
N PHE A 55 8.97 1.83 2.50
CA PHE A 55 8.17 0.94 3.34
C PHE A 55 7.62 -0.20 2.49
N ASP A 56 7.77 -1.43 2.96
CA ASP A 56 7.22 -2.60 2.29
C ASP A 56 5.78 -2.84 2.76
N PHE A 57 4.83 -2.53 1.90
CA PHE A 57 3.41 -2.71 2.20
C PHE A 57 2.95 -4.17 2.15
N ALA A 58 3.72 -5.08 1.54
CA ALA A 58 3.37 -6.50 1.50
C ALA A 58 3.73 -7.21 2.81
N THR A 59 4.90 -6.88 3.38
CA THR A 59 5.38 -7.47 4.65
C THR A 59 5.04 -6.62 5.87
N GLY A 60 4.67 -5.35 5.69
CA GLY A 60 4.42 -4.41 6.78
C GLY A 60 5.70 -3.95 7.48
N THR A 61 6.84 -3.96 6.79
CA THR A 61 8.15 -3.64 7.38
C THR A 61 8.79 -2.43 6.71
N PRO A 62 9.40 -1.51 7.47
CA PRO A 62 10.16 -0.42 6.89
C PRO A 62 11.44 -0.92 6.21
N ARG A 63 11.86 -0.21 5.17
CA ARG A 63 13.14 -0.39 4.47
C ARG A 63 14.02 0.82 4.75
N GLU A 64 15.32 0.64 4.57
CA GLU A 64 16.27 1.76 4.64
C GLU A 64 15.92 2.83 3.59
N GLY A 65 15.92 4.09 4.00
CA GLY A 65 15.59 5.20 3.12
C GLY A 65 15.41 6.52 3.86
N VAL A 66 14.68 7.44 3.21
CA VAL A 66 14.53 8.83 3.66
C VAL A 66 13.64 8.93 4.90
N TRP A 67 12.59 8.10 4.98
CA TRP A 67 11.65 8.09 6.09
C TRP A 67 12.09 7.13 7.18
N VAL A 68 12.06 7.59 8.42
CA VAL A 68 12.28 6.72 9.59
C VAL A 68 10.92 6.35 10.16
N TRP A 69 10.62 5.06 10.19
CA TRP A 69 9.35 4.51 10.65
C TRP A 69 9.45 4.03 12.10
N PHE A 70 8.37 4.22 12.85
CA PHE A 70 8.27 3.78 14.25
C PHE A 70 6.95 3.06 14.47
N ALA A 71 7.00 1.95 15.20
CA ALA A 71 5.81 1.20 15.60
C ALA A 71 5.23 1.83 16.88
N VAL A 72 4.04 2.39 16.78
CA VAL A 72 3.36 3.02 17.91
C VAL A 72 2.40 2.01 18.54
N SER A 73 2.46 1.87 19.87
CA SER A 73 1.45 1.10 20.61
C SER A 73 0.14 1.88 20.67
N GLU A 74 -1.00 1.20 20.44
CA GLU A 74 -2.35 1.80 20.54
C GLU A 74 -2.58 2.48 21.90
N ASP A 75 -2.03 1.92 22.98
CA ASP A 75 -2.17 2.46 24.34
C ASP A 75 -1.26 3.67 24.62
N ALA A 76 -0.13 3.76 23.92
CA ALA A 76 0.89 4.78 24.17
C ALA A 76 0.72 6.02 23.28
N GLY A 77 0.05 5.89 22.13
CA GLY A 77 0.01 6.93 21.10
C GLY A 77 1.40 7.44 20.73
N ASN A 78 1.50 8.64 20.14
CA ASN A 78 2.79 9.23 19.70
C ASN A 78 3.80 9.55 20.84
N ARG A 79 3.63 9.08 22.08
CA ARG A 79 4.53 9.39 23.21
C ARG A 79 5.96 8.86 23.04
N GLN A 80 6.24 7.99 22.08
CA GLN A 80 7.58 7.48 21.82
C GLN A 80 8.52 8.54 21.19
N GLU A 81 8.01 9.71 20.81
CA GLU A 81 8.79 10.82 20.25
C GLU A 81 9.80 11.44 21.26
N LEU A 82 9.57 11.29 22.57
CA LEU A 82 10.39 11.91 23.63
C LEU A 82 11.74 11.22 23.92
N GLU A 83 11.88 9.92 23.64
CA GLU A 83 13.16 9.23 23.90
C GLU A 83 14.19 9.48 22.80
N ARG A 84 13.74 9.82 21.58
CA ARG A 84 14.64 10.06 20.45
C ARG A 84 15.29 11.44 20.49
N GLU A 85 14.62 12.47 20.98
CA GLU A 85 15.27 13.78 21.21
C GLU A 85 16.42 13.67 22.20
N ARG A 86 16.28 12.83 23.23
CA ARG A 86 17.36 12.54 24.20
C ARG A 86 18.51 11.77 23.57
N LEU A 87 18.23 10.76 22.74
CA LEU A 87 19.28 9.99 22.03
C LEU A 87 20.00 10.83 20.96
N ILE A 88 19.30 11.68 20.22
CA ILE A 88 19.90 12.58 19.23
C ILE A 88 20.76 13.66 19.91
N HIS A 89 20.33 14.18 21.08
CA HIS A 89 21.17 15.10 21.86
C HIS A 89 22.40 14.43 22.46
N LEU A 90 22.30 13.17 22.89
CA LEU A 90 23.44 12.43 23.47
C LEU A 90 24.51 12.11 22.41
N VAL A 91 24.11 11.71 21.20
CA VAL A 91 25.02 11.47 20.07
C VAL A 91 25.69 12.77 19.57
N ARG A 92 25.06 13.93 19.77
CA ARG A 92 25.66 15.25 19.49
C ARG A 92 26.61 15.75 20.60
N GLN A 93 26.58 15.14 21.79
CA GLN A 93 27.36 15.56 22.95
C GLN A 93 28.54 14.64 23.26
N THR A 94 28.75 13.54 22.53
CA THR A 94 30.05 12.87 22.54
C THR A 94 31.05 13.81 21.87
N PRO A 95 32.02 14.39 22.61
CA PRO A 95 33.18 14.94 21.93
C PRO A 95 33.82 13.79 21.17
N GLU A 96 34.26 14.03 19.94
CA GLU A 96 35.11 13.06 19.27
C GLU A 96 36.29 12.80 20.19
N ASP A 97 36.34 11.59 20.75
CA ASP A 97 37.45 11.08 21.54
C ASP A 97 38.65 11.02 20.59
N ASP A 98 39.43 12.09 20.62
CA ASP A 98 40.64 12.33 19.87
C ASP A 98 41.72 11.40 20.43
N GLY A 99 41.59 10.11 20.09
CA GLY A 99 42.33 8.94 20.60
C GLY A 99 43.79 9.15 20.99
N ARG A 100 44.02 9.82 22.12
CA ARG A 100 45.33 10.04 22.71
C ARG A 100 45.52 9.05 23.84
N ILE A 101 46.24 7.98 23.54
CA ILE A 101 46.73 7.02 24.53
C ILE A 101 47.69 7.79 25.46
N PRO A 102 47.48 7.81 26.79
CA PRO A 102 48.43 8.41 27.71
C PRO A 102 49.68 7.53 27.83
N GLU A 103 50.86 8.14 27.70
CA GLU A 103 52.15 7.55 28.11
C GLU A 103 52.29 7.46 29.63
#